data_AF-A0A524CLV5-F1
#
_entry.id   AF-A0A524CLV5-F1
#
_cell.length_a   1.000
_cell.length_b   1.000
_cell.length_c   1.000
_cell.angle_alpha   90.00
_cell.angle_beta   90.00
_cell.angle_gamma   90.00
#
_symmetry.space_group_name_H-M   'P 1'
#
loop_
_entity.id
_entity.type
_entity.pdbx_description
1 polymer ?
#
loop_
_entity_poly.entity_id
_entity_poly.type
_entity_poly.pdbx_seq_one_letter_code
_entity_poly.pdbx_strand_id
1 'polypeptide(L)'
;MKQSKLFSKKEKDKKSKELKEKKHQEAIERKKDFQKHMKMHHKKNLEPKKQYYTCECGLIMHWKVAWGRRDGCPQCNRKVKKEDLFVIYD
;
A
#
# COMPACT_ATOMS: atom_id res chain seq x y z
N MET A 1 45.17 -6.12 -46.43
CA MET A 1 44.54 -6.86 -45.31
C MET A 1 43.58 -5.94 -44.56
N LYS A 2 42.25 -6.09 -44.74
CA LYS A 2 41.21 -5.33 -44.03
C LYS A 2 40.14 -6.30 -43.54
N GLN A 3 40.36 -6.93 -42.38
CA GLN A 3 39.42 -7.93 -41.84
C GLN A 3 39.20 -7.86 -40.33
N SER A 4 39.53 -6.74 -39.66
CA SER A 4 39.46 -6.63 -38.20
C SER A 4 38.25 -5.87 -37.63
N LYS A 5 37.42 -5.22 -38.45
CA LYS A 5 36.29 -4.38 -37.95
C LYS A 5 34.95 -5.11 -37.77
N LEU A 6 34.80 -6.33 -38.29
CA LEU A 6 33.53 -7.08 -38.27
C LEU A 6 33.27 -7.82 -36.94
N PHE A 7 34.32 -8.25 -36.23
CA PHE A 7 34.17 -8.97 -34.96
C PHE A 7 33.71 -8.06 -33.80
N SER A 8 34.19 -6.83 -33.73
CA SER A 8 33.81 -5.89 -32.65
C SER A 8 32.36 -5.41 -32.72
N LYS A 9 31.69 -5.49 -33.88
CA LYS A 9 30.29 -5.04 -34.03
C LYS A 9 29.31 -6.09 -33.50
N LYS A 10 29.55 -7.38 -33.81
CA LYS A 10 28.75 -8.51 -33.30
C LYS A 10 28.82 -8.66 -31.78
N GLU A 11 29.99 -8.48 -31.16
CA GLU A 11 30.12 -8.51 -29.69
C GLU A 11 29.41 -7.34 -29.01
N LYS A 12 29.47 -6.13 -29.59
CA LYS A 12 28.77 -4.96 -29.07
C LYS A 12 27.25 -5.11 -29.18
N ASP A 13 26.74 -5.68 -30.27
CA ASP A 13 25.32 -5.96 -30.45
C ASP A 13 24.82 -7.03 -29.46
N LYS A 14 25.63 -8.05 -29.17
CA LYS A 14 25.30 -9.09 -28.18
C LYS A 14 25.22 -8.53 -26.76
N LYS A 15 26.22 -7.73 -26.35
CA LYS A 15 26.19 -7.00 -25.06
C LYS A 15 25.03 -6.01 -24.96
N SER A 16 24.66 -5.34 -26.06
CA SER A 16 23.51 -4.43 -26.09
C SER A 16 22.18 -5.16 -25.88
N LYS A 17 22.01 -6.33 -26.50
CA LYS A 17 20.83 -7.19 -26.28
C LYS A 17 20.74 -7.69 -24.84
N GLU A 18 21.83 -8.22 -24.28
CA GLU A 18 21.87 -8.68 -22.88
C GLU A 18 21.57 -7.54 -21.89
N LEU A 19 22.07 -6.33 -22.15
CA LEU A 19 21.80 -5.16 -21.31
C LEU A 19 20.33 -4.73 -21.38
N LYS A 20 19.70 -4.79 -22.56
CA LYS A 20 18.26 -4.52 -22.73
C LYS A 20 17.41 -5.56 -22.02
N GLU A 21 17.81 -6.83 -22.09
CA GLU A 21 17.11 -7.94 -21.46
C GLU A 21 17.19 -7.89 -19.94
N LYS A 22 18.37 -7.57 -19.37
CA LYS A 22 18.52 -7.30 -17.93
C LYS A 22 17.65 -6.14 -17.44
N LYS A 23 17.68 -5.00 -18.15
CA LYS A 23 16.83 -3.84 -17.80
C LYS A 23 15.34 -4.17 -17.87
N HIS A 24 14.95 -5.03 -18.80
CA HIS A 24 13.56 -5.49 -18.91
C HIS A 24 13.16 -6.37 -17.72
N GLN A 25 14.03 -7.30 -17.29
CA GLN A 25 13.80 -8.15 -16.12
C GLN A 25 13.70 -7.32 -14.82
N GLU A 26 14.60 -6.36 -14.60
CA GLU A 26 14.52 -5.46 -13.43
C GLU A 26 13.21 -4.64 -13.41
N ALA A 27 12.73 -4.19 -14.57
CA ALA A 27 11.46 -3.47 -14.66
C ALA A 27 10.25 -4.36 -14.33
N ILE A 28 10.29 -5.65 -14.68
CA ILE A 28 9.26 -6.64 -14.34
C ILE A 28 9.28 -6.92 -12.84
N GLU A 29 10.45 -7.10 -12.23
CA GLU A 29 10.58 -7.33 -10.78
C GLU A 29 10.07 -6.13 -9.97
N ARG A 30 10.45 -4.90 -10.34
CA ARG A 30 9.93 -3.69 -9.70
C ARG A 30 8.41 -3.57 -9.78
N LYS A 31 7.80 -3.97 -10.91
CA LYS A 31 6.33 -4.00 -11.05
C LYS A 31 5.68 -5.03 -10.13
N LYS A 32 6.29 -6.21 -9.97
CA LYS A 32 5.78 -7.27 -9.07
C LYS A 32 5.88 -6.85 -7.61
N ASP A 33 6.98 -6.23 -7.21
CA ASP A 33 7.17 -5.74 -5.84
C ASP A 33 6.19 -4.62 -5.50
N PHE A 34 5.95 -3.68 -6.43
CA PHE A 34 4.94 -2.65 -6.24
C PHE A 34 3.52 -3.22 -6.10
N GLN A 35 3.16 -4.22 -6.90
CA GLN A 35 1.87 -4.91 -6.76
C GLN A 35 1.75 -5.67 -5.43
N LYS A 36 2.83 -6.29 -4.96
CA LYS A 36 2.86 -7.00 -3.67
C LYS A 36 2.70 -6.02 -2.50
N HIS A 37 3.37 -4.87 -2.54
CA HIS A 37 3.18 -3.79 -1.58
C HIS A 37 1.76 -3.21 -1.59
N MET A 38 1.17 -3.01 -2.78
CA MET A 38 -0.22 -2.54 -2.91
C MET A 38 -1.25 -3.54 -2.35
N LYS A 39 -1.02 -4.85 -2.55
CA LYS A 39 -1.88 -5.90 -1.97
C LYS A 39 -1.79 -5.97 -0.44
N MET A 40 -0.60 -5.77 0.14
CA MET A 40 -0.45 -5.72 1.61
C MET A 40 -1.04 -4.44 2.22
N HIS A 41 -1.11 -3.35 1.46
CA HIS A 41 -1.75 -2.10 1.87
C HIS A 41 -3.26 -2.05 1.64
N HIS A 42 -3.90 -3.19 1.32
CA HIS A 42 -5.34 -3.30 1.42
C HIS A 42 -5.74 -3.26 2.91
N LYS A 43 -5.62 -2.07 3.51
CA LYS A 43 -6.42 -1.64 4.66
C LYS A 43 -7.84 -2.03 4.25
N LYS A 44 -8.36 -3.10 4.84
CA LYS A 44 -9.79 -3.40 4.79
C LYS A 44 -10.47 -2.07 5.09
N ASN A 45 -11.14 -1.49 4.10
CA ASN A 45 -11.84 -0.23 4.27
C ASN A 45 -12.92 -0.51 5.31
N LEU A 46 -12.65 -0.17 6.56
CA LEU A 46 -13.60 -0.37 7.64
C LEU A 46 -14.74 0.59 7.39
N GLU A 47 -15.89 0.03 7.05
CA GLU A 47 -17.10 0.80 6.82
C GLU A 47 -17.66 1.23 8.17
N PRO A 48 -17.81 2.54 8.44
CA PRO A 48 -18.37 3.01 9.69
C PRO A 48 -19.85 2.66 9.77
N LYS A 49 -20.34 2.20 10.92
CA LYS A 49 -21.77 1.90 11.15
C LYS A 49 -22.63 3.16 11.00
N LYS A 50 -22.12 4.30 11.49
CA LYS A 50 -22.78 5.61 11.48
C LYS A 50 -21.73 6.70 11.30
N GLN A 51 -22.15 7.86 10.79
CA GLN A 51 -21.27 9.02 10.65
C GLN A 51 -20.82 9.57 12.03
N TYR A 52 -21.69 9.45 13.03
CA TYR A 52 -21.44 9.90 14.39
C TYR A 52 -21.52 8.74 15.38
N TYR A 53 -20.55 8.71 16.29
CA TYR A 53 -20.49 7.84 17.45
C TYR A 53 -21.03 8.59 18.67
N THR A 54 -21.95 7.95 19.39
CA THR A 54 -22.49 8.46 20.65
C THR A 54 -21.89 7.65 21.78
N CYS A 55 -21.13 8.32 22.65
CA CYS A 55 -20.62 7.71 23.86
C CYS A 55 -21.74 7.60 24.92
N GLU A 56 -21.62 6.66 25.85
CA GLU A 56 -22.59 6.50 26.96
C GLU A 56 -22.69 7.73 27.87
N CYS A 57 -21.65 8.58 27.92
CA CYS A 57 -21.70 9.86 28.61
C CYS A 57 -22.54 10.94 27.89
N GLY A 58 -23.17 10.60 26.75
CA GLY A 58 -23.98 11.51 25.94
C GLY A 58 -23.19 12.31 24.90
N LEU A 59 -21.86 12.25 24.91
CA LEU A 59 -21.04 12.97 23.93
C LEU A 59 -21.16 12.35 22.53
N ILE A 60 -21.50 13.18 21.56
CA ILE A 60 -21.59 12.82 20.14
C ILE A 60 -20.35 13.32 19.41
N MET A 61 -19.71 12.45 18.64
CA MET A 61 -18.50 12.80 17.88
C MET A 61 -18.46 12.07 16.54
N HIS A 62 -17.81 12.67 15.54
CA HIS A 62 -17.63 12.01 14.24
C HIS A 62 -16.78 10.74 14.40
N TRP A 63 -17.10 9.66 13.69
CA TRP A 63 -16.41 8.35 13.85
C TRP A 63 -14.88 8.46 13.67
N LYS A 64 -14.41 9.33 12.76
CA LYS A 64 -12.97 9.61 12.56
C LYS A 64 -12.31 10.16 13.82
N VAL A 65 -13.00 11.02 14.56
CA VAL A 65 -12.49 11.62 15.82
C VAL A 65 -12.47 10.55 16.90
N ALA A 66 -13.54 9.76 17.02
CA ALA A 66 -13.61 8.66 17.97
C ALA A 66 -12.50 7.62 17.75
N TRP A 67 -12.24 7.27 16.48
CA TRP A 67 -11.20 6.29 16.11
C TRP A 67 -9.78 6.83 16.22
N GLY A 68 -9.58 8.12 15.95
CA GLY A 68 -8.26 8.75 15.99
C GLY A 68 -7.73 8.96 17.41
N ARG A 69 -8.61 9.03 18.41
CA ARG A 69 -8.22 9.25 19.81
C ARG A 69 -7.78 7.94 20.47
N ARG A 70 -6.53 7.92 20.94
CA ARG A 70 -5.97 6.78 21.70
C ARG A 70 -6.50 6.71 23.13
N ASP A 71 -6.78 7.86 23.74
CA ASP A 71 -7.21 7.97 25.13
C ASP A 71 -8.72 7.68 25.33
N GLY A 72 -9.46 7.48 24.24
CA GLY A 72 -10.90 7.25 24.26
C GLY A 72 -11.73 8.54 24.21
N CYS A 73 -12.96 8.47 24.72
CA CYS A 73 -13.90 9.58 24.77
C CYS A 73 -13.31 10.76 25.57
N PRO A 74 -13.30 12.00 25.05
CA PRO A 74 -12.68 13.13 25.74
C PRO A 74 -13.41 13.58 27.02
N GLN A 75 -14.63 13.12 27.26
CA GLN A 75 -15.41 13.51 28.44
C GLN A 75 -15.37 12.49 29.57
N CYS A 76 -15.35 11.19 29.25
CA CYS A 76 -15.34 10.12 30.25
C CYS A 76 -14.15 9.16 30.14
N ASN A 77 -13.20 9.41 29.24
CA ASN A 77 -12.02 8.59 28.95
C ASN A 77 -12.32 7.11 28.65
N ARG A 78 -13.55 6.81 28.26
CA ARG A 78 -13.94 5.46 27.86
C ARG A 78 -13.28 5.10 26.53
N LYS A 79 -12.61 3.96 26.48
CA LYS A 79 -12.01 3.43 25.25
C LYS A 79 -13.09 3.09 24.24
N VAL A 80 -12.92 3.57 23.01
CA VAL A 80 -13.84 3.30 21.90
C VAL A 80 -13.44 1.97 21.26
N LYS A 81 -14.36 1.00 21.21
CA LYS A 81 -14.08 -0.29 20.57
C LYS A 81 -14.29 -0.19 19.06
N LYS A 82 -13.58 -1.02 18.32
CA LYS A 82 -13.72 -1.10 16.85
C LYS A 82 -15.13 -1.54 16.44
N GLU A 83 -15.73 -2.45 17.22
CA GLU A 83 -17.10 -2.95 17.08
C GLU A 83 -18.14 -1.84 17.21
N ASP A 84 -17.88 -0.80 18.00
CA ASP A 84 -18.81 0.31 18.20
C ASP A 84 -18.87 1.23 16.99
N LEU A 85 -17.77 1.31 16.23
CA LEU A 85 -17.59 2.26 15.13
C LEU A 85 -17.80 1.65 13.75
N PHE A 86 -17.42 0.38 13.56
CA PHE A 86 -17.32 -0.22 12.24
C PHE A 86 -18.15 -1.49 12.10
N VAL A 87 -18.65 -1.73 10.89
CA VAL A 87 -19.26 -3.02 10.51
C VAL A 87 -18.13 -4.06 10.45
N ILE A 88 -18.28 -5.14 11.20
CA ILE A 88 -17.34 -6.27 11.19
C ILE A 88 -18.04 -7.38 10.41
N TYR A 89 -17.53 -7.67 9.23
CA TYR A 89 -17.91 -8.85 8.45
C TYR A 89 -17.01 -9.99 8.93
N ASP A 90 -17.63 -11.05 9.47
CA ASP A 90 -16.97 -12.31 9.82
C ASP A 90 -16.49 -13.06 8.57
#